data_AF-A0AAN1PPR2-F1
#
_entry.id   AF-A0AAN1PPR2-F1
#
_cell.length_a   1.000
_cell.length_b   1.000
_cell.length_c   1.000
_cell.angle_alpha   90.00
_cell.angle_beta   90.00
_cell.angle_gamma   90.00
#
_symmetry.space_group_name_H-M   'P 1'
#
loop_
_entity.id
_entity.type
_entity.pdbx_description
1 polymer ?
#
loop_
_entity_poly.entity_id
_entity_poly.type
_entity_poly.pdbx_seq_one_letter_code
_entity_poly.pdbx_strand_id
1 'polypeptide(L)'
;MYDLASQFKDLAQTVDGSIKFGDVMIDSGTQALEIVSTEQPDKVAPFVKYTIKAEMQGDNAVLLLCEEDVALIEDAGCNAVLDKVYWHELKSNSCVITLQSNQVCN
;
A
#
# COMPACT_ATOMS: atom_id res chain seq x y z
N MET A 1 -3.83 -14.38 6.96
CA MET A 1 -4.13 -13.39 5.91
C MET A 1 -4.99 -12.25 6.42
N TYR A 2 -6.07 -12.47 7.17
CA TYR A 2 -6.92 -11.36 7.67
C TYR A 2 -6.17 -10.34 8.54
N ASP A 3 -5.35 -10.78 9.50
CA ASP A 3 -4.55 -9.85 10.33
C ASP A 3 -3.56 -9.04 9.49
N LEU A 4 -2.88 -9.72 8.54
CA LEU A 4 -1.94 -9.09 7.61
C LEU A 4 -2.64 -8.04 6.75
N ALA A 5 -3.88 -8.31 6.32
CA ALA A 5 -4.67 -7.39 5.52
C ALA A 5 -5.15 -6.18 6.32
N SER A 6 -5.56 -6.37 7.58
CA SER A 6 -5.87 -5.27 8.48
C SER A 6 -4.65 -4.37 8.68
N GLN A 7 -3.48 -4.95 8.95
CA GLN A 7 -2.24 -4.20 9.11
C GLN A 7 -1.82 -3.50 7.82
N PHE A 8 -2.04 -4.13 6.66
CA PHE A 8 -1.64 -3.56 5.36
C PHE A 8 -2.50 -2.36 5.00
N LYS A 9 -3.81 -2.43 5.30
CA LYS A 9 -4.71 -1.28 5.20
C LYS A 9 -4.23 -0.12 6.09
N ASP A 10 -3.86 -0.40 7.34
CA ASP A 10 -3.35 0.63 8.25
C ASP A 10 -2.04 1.26 7.73
N LEU A 11 -1.17 0.46 7.08
CA LEU A 11 0.02 0.97 6.40
C LEU A 11 -0.35 1.85 5.20
N ALA A 12 -1.25 1.39 4.33
CA ALA A 12 -1.72 2.16 3.17
C ALA A 12 -2.32 3.50 3.58
N GLN A 13 -3.15 3.53 4.63
CA GLN A 13 -3.69 4.76 5.23
C GLN A 13 -2.60 5.69 5.75
N THR A 14 -1.55 5.14 6.36
CA THR A 14 -0.43 5.92 6.87
C THR A 14 0.39 6.55 5.74
N VAL A 15 0.60 5.81 4.65
CA VAL A 15 1.32 6.30 3.46
C VAL A 15 0.48 7.31 2.68
N ASP A 16 -0.82 7.08 2.51
CA ASP A 16 -1.74 8.05 1.90
C ASP A 16 -1.78 9.36 2.71
N GLY A 17 -1.84 9.25 4.03
CA GLY A 17 -1.81 10.38 4.94
C GLY A 17 -0.51 11.19 4.88
N SER A 18 0.65 10.55 4.68
CA SER A 18 1.92 11.27 4.54
C SER A 18 1.99 12.08 3.25
N ILE A 19 1.39 11.58 2.16
CA ILE A 19 1.27 12.31 0.89
C ILE A 19 0.38 13.54 1.05
N LYS A 20 -0.78 13.41 1.71
CA LYS A 20 -1.80 14.46 1.79
C LYS A 20 -1.53 15.52 2.84
N PHE A 21 -0.98 15.12 3.97
CA PHE A 21 -0.91 15.93 5.19
C PHE A 21 0.49 16.06 5.76
N GLY A 22 1.50 15.47 5.12
CA GLY A 22 2.89 15.58 5.53
C GLY A 22 3.46 16.99 5.35
N ASP A 23 4.44 17.33 6.18
CA ASP A 23 5.15 18.62 6.12
C ASP A 23 6.19 18.67 4.97
N VAL A 24 6.51 17.52 4.39
CA VAL A 24 7.51 17.36 3.32
C VAL A 24 6.79 17.08 2.01
N MET A 25 7.20 17.78 0.95
CA MET A 25 6.74 17.49 -0.41
C MET A 25 7.20 16.08 -0.83
N ILE A 26 6.24 15.24 -1.22
CA ILE A 26 6.45 13.88 -1.69
C ILE A 26 6.12 13.81 -3.18
N ASP A 27 7.07 13.28 -3.96
CA ASP A 27 6.97 13.21 -5.43
C ASP A 27 6.63 11.80 -5.93
N SER A 28 6.62 10.78 -5.06
CA SER A 28 6.29 9.40 -5.44
C SER A 28 5.81 8.53 -4.27
N GLY A 29 5.07 7.47 -4.58
CA GLY A 29 4.62 6.48 -3.58
C GLY A 29 5.78 5.75 -2.91
N THR A 30 6.86 5.45 -3.64
CA THR A 30 8.07 4.86 -3.07
C THR A 30 8.70 5.77 -2.02
N GLN A 31 8.85 7.06 -2.31
CA GLN A 31 9.35 8.03 -1.35
C GLN A 31 8.44 8.13 -0.12
N ALA A 32 7.12 8.13 -0.32
CA ALA A 32 6.15 8.13 0.77
C ALA A 32 6.33 6.92 1.70
N LEU A 33 6.48 5.73 1.11
CA LEU A 33 6.71 4.50 1.84
C LEU A 33 8.07 4.51 2.57
N GLU A 34 9.12 5.06 1.98
CA GLU A 34 10.44 5.20 2.62
C GLU A 34 10.40 6.12 3.85
N ILE A 35 9.69 7.25 3.75
CA ILE A 35 9.46 8.16 4.88
C ILE A 35 8.71 7.45 5.99
N VAL A 36 7.58 6.80 5.68
CA VAL A 36 6.80 6.05 6.68
C VAL A 36 7.62 4.91 7.28
N SER A 37 8.43 4.21 6.49
CA SER A 37 9.31 3.14 6.97
C SER A 37 10.37 3.66 7.94
N THR A 38 10.84 4.89 7.74
CA THR A 38 11.86 5.53 8.58
C THR A 38 11.25 6.07 9.88
N GLU A 39 10.11 6.75 9.78
CA GLU A 39 9.48 7.42 10.92
C GLU A 39 8.64 6.46 11.78
N GLN A 40 8.04 5.45 11.16
CA GLN A 40 7.12 4.50 11.78
C GLN A 40 7.48 3.06 11.41
N PRO A 41 8.68 2.56 11.77
CA PRO A 41 9.15 1.23 11.38
C PRO A 41 8.21 0.10 11.82
N ASP A 42 7.47 0.27 12.92
CA ASP A 42 6.48 -0.69 13.41
C ASP A 42 5.32 -0.93 12.43
N LYS A 43 5.02 0.03 11.55
CA LYS A 43 4.01 -0.11 10.49
C LYS A 43 4.47 -1.03 9.36
N VAL A 44 5.79 -1.17 9.17
CA VAL A 44 6.38 -1.95 8.07
C VAL A 44 6.93 -3.29 8.57
N ALA A 45 7.26 -3.39 9.86
CA ALA A 45 7.78 -4.59 10.51
C ALA A 45 6.98 -5.89 10.24
N PRO A 46 5.63 -5.89 10.16
CA PRO A 46 4.88 -7.10 9.84
C PRO A 46 5.16 -7.66 8.43
N PHE A 47 5.69 -6.82 7.52
CA PHE A 47 5.81 -7.13 6.10
C PHE A 47 7.23 -7.50 5.65
N VAL A 48 8.18 -7.70 6.57
CA VAL A 48 9.61 -7.93 6.25
C VAL A 48 9.90 -9.13 5.34
N LYS A 49 8.97 -10.07 5.19
CA LYS A 49 9.09 -11.23 4.29
C LYS A 49 8.47 -11.00 2.90
N TYR A 50 7.82 -9.87 2.71
CA TYR A 50 7.07 -9.52 1.53
C TYR A 50 7.73 -8.35 0.80
N THR A 51 7.36 -8.17 -0.45
CA THR A 51 7.66 -6.95 -1.20
C THR A 51 6.47 -6.01 -1.10
N ILE A 52 6.70 -4.75 -0.76
CA ILE A 52 5.70 -3.70 -0.85
C ILE A 52 6.07 -2.81 -2.03
N LYS A 53 5.14 -2.65 -2.96
CA LYS A 53 5.21 -1.63 -4.02
C LYS A 53 4.28 -0.48 -3.65
N ALA A 54 4.69 0.74 -3.93
CA ALA A 54 3.88 1.93 -3.69
C ALA A 54 3.93 2.86 -4.91
N GLU A 55 2.78 3.34 -5.33
CA GLU A 55 2.61 4.32 -6.39
C GLU A 55 1.83 5.52 -5.85
N MET A 56 2.14 6.71 -6.36
CA MET A 56 1.35 7.92 -6.10
C MET A 56 0.50 8.21 -7.33
N GLN A 57 -0.81 8.30 -7.13
CA GLN A 57 -1.79 8.56 -8.17
C GLN A 57 -2.62 9.79 -7.77
N GLY A 58 -2.22 10.95 -8.31
CA GLY A 58 -2.72 12.24 -7.84
C GLY A 58 -2.17 12.55 -6.45
N ASP A 59 -3.06 12.85 -5.51
CA ASP A 59 -2.75 13.04 -4.09
C ASP A 59 -2.96 11.78 -3.24
N ASN A 60 -3.15 10.62 -3.87
CA ASN A 60 -3.41 9.36 -3.17
C ASN A 60 -2.26 8.35 -3.33
N ALA A 61 -2.07 7.51 -2.32
CA ALA A 61 -1.20 6.34 -2.42
C ALA A 61 -1.96 5.14 -3.03
N VAL A 62 -1.23 4.24 -3.67
CA VAL A 62 -1.67 2.87 -3.95
C VAL A 62 -0.55 1.92 -3.58
N LEU A 63 -0.81 1.02 -2.64
CA LEU A 63 0.14 0.02 -2.17
C LEU A 63 -0.25 -1.37 -2.65
N LEU A 64 0.76 -2.18 -2.95
CA LEU A 64 0.63 -3.58 -3.32
C LEU A 64 1.59 -4.44 -2.51
N LEU A 65 1.06 -5.42 -1.78
CA LEU A 65 1.81 -6.45 -1.07
C LEU A 65 1.99 -7.66 -1.98
N CYS A 66 3.23 -8.13 -2.12
CA CYS A 66 3.57 -9.31 -2.90
C CYS A 66 4.38 -10.33 -2.10
N GLU A 67 4.18 -11.61 -2.41
CA GLU A 67 5.12 -12.69 -2.12
C GLU A 67 5.76 -13.10 -3.44
N GLU A 68 7.08 -12.90 -3.55
CA GLU A 68 7.81 -13.05 -4.82
C GLU A 68 7.16 -12.22 -5.96
N ASP A 69 6.68 -12.87 -7.03
CA ASP A 69 6.02 -12.25 -8.18
C ASP A 69 4.48 -12.30 -8.11
N VAL A 70 3.93 -12.72 -6.97
CA VAL A 70 2.49 -12.92 -6.76
C VAL A 70 1.91 -11.81 -5.88
N ALA A 71 0.90 -11.11 -6.39
CA ALA A 71 0.12 -10.15 -5.62
C ALA A 71 -0.71 -10.84 -4.54
N LEU A 72 -0.75 -10.23 -3.34
CA LEU A 72 -1.54 -10.70 -2.21
C LEU A 72 -2.65 -9.71 -1.85
N ILE A 73 -2.31 -8.42 -1.75
CA ILE A 73 -3.20 -7.36 -1.26
C ILE A 73 -2.88 -6.06 -1.98
N GLU A 74 -3.88 -5.32 -2.43
CA GLU A 74 -3.70 -3.98 -3.00
C GLU A 74 -4.72 -3.01 -2.42
N ASP A 75 -4.27 -1.83 -2.01
CA ASP A 75 -5.07 -0.88 -1.25
C ASP A 75 -4.63 0.57 -1.50
N ALA A 76 -5.58 1.50 -1.58
CA ALA A 76 -5.34 2.91 -1.81
C ALA A 76 -5.28 3.75 -0.52
N GLY A 77 -5.52 3.16 0.66
CA GLY A 77 -5.38 3.86 1.95
C GLY A 77 -6.38 5.01 2.20
N CYS A 78 -7.21 5.36 1.24
CA CYS A 78 -8.13 6.50 1.33
C CYS A 78 -9.51 6.13 1.89
N ASN A 79 -9.80 4.83 2.05
CA ASN A 79 -11.09 4.35 2.55
C ASN A 79 -10.91 3.33 3.70
N ALA A 80 -12.02 2.97 4.34
CA ALA A 80 -12.00 2.10 5.53
C ALA A 80 -12.03 0.60 5.19
N VAL A 81 -12.36 0.26 3.95
CA VAL A 81 -12.49 -1.10 3.43
C VAL A 81 -11.18 -1.45 2.72
N LEU A 82 -10.88 -2.74 2.59
CA LEU A 82 -9.74 -3.18 1.81
C LEU A 82 -10.12 -3.26 0.34
N ASP A 83 -9.35 -2.66 -0.56
CA ASP A 83 -9.76 -2.52 -1.97
C ASP A 83 -9.67 -3.85 -2.76
N LYS A 84 -8.54 -4.55 -2.72
CA LYS A 84 -8.35 -5.80 -3.45
C LYS A 84 -7.62 -6.87 -2.65
N VAL A 85 -8.18 -8.08 -2.71
CA VAL A 85 -7.65 -9.30 -2.08
C VAL A 85 -7.37 -10.35 -3.15
N TYR A 86 -6.11 -10.78 -3.25
CA TYR A 86 -5.68 -11.76 -4.25
C TYR A 86 -5.42 -13.15 -3.67
N TRP A 87 -5.28 -13.30 -2.34
CA TRP A 87 -4.91 -14.59 -1.73
C TRP A 87 -5.97 -15.70 -1.84
N HIS A 88 -7.16 -15.40 -2.37
CA HIS A 88 -8.17 -16.40 -2.71
C HIS A 88 -7.97 -17.01 -4.10
N GLU A 89 -7.28 -16.31 -5.00
CA GLU A 89 -6.96 -16.76 -6.37
C GLU A 89 -5.60 -16.19 -6.80
N LEU A 90 -4.53 -16.81 -6.31
CA LEU A 90 -3.16 -16.40 -6.58
C LEU A 90 -2.79 -16.56 -8.07
N LYS A 91 -2.12 -15.56 -8.63
CA LYS A 91 -1.65 -15.55 -10.03
C LYS A 91 -0.17 -15.22 -10.08
N SER A 92 0.63 -16.01 -10.77
CA SER A 92 2.03 -15.65 -11.05
C SER A 92 2.12 -14.40 -11.92
N ASN A 93 3.23 -13.67 -11.81
CA ASN A 93 3.48 -12.39 -12.49
C ASN A 93 2.40 -11.32 -12.24
N SER A 94 1.66 -11.42 -11.12
CA SER A 94 0.61 -10.46 -10.77
C SER A 94 1.08 -9.35 -9.85
N CYS A 95 2.35 -9.37 -9.39
CA CYS A 95 2.93 -8.32 -8.57
C CYS A 95 3.15 -7.01 -9.36
N VAL A 96 2.07 -6.40 -9.84
CA VAL A 96 2.01 -5.13 -10.56
C VAL A 96 0.79 -4.38 -10.05
N ILE A 97 0.94 -3.08 -9.79
CA ILE A 97 -0.17 -2.23 -9.36
C ILE A 97 -1.20 -2.12 -10.50
N THR A 98 -2.46 -2.36 -10.17
CA THR A 98 -3.60 -2.32 -11.09
C THR A 98 -4.76 -1.47 -10.57
N LEU A 99 -4.78 -1.13 -9.28
CA LEU A 99 -5.78 -0.26 -8.69
C LEU A 99 -5.59 1.17 -9.19
N GLN A 100 -6.71 1.85 -9.41
CA GLN A 100 -6.75 3.25 -9.81
C GLN A 100 -7.41 4.03 -8.67
N SER A 101 -6.65 4.90 -8.00
CA SER A 101 -7.10 5.62 -6.80
C SER A 101 -8.38 6.42 -7.06
N ASN A 102 -8.52 7.01 -8.25
CA ASN A 102 -9.72 7.76 -8.65
C ASN A 102 -11.01 6.92 -8.75
N GLN A 103 -10.94 5.59 -8.67
CA GLN A 103 -12.10 4.71 -8.66
C GLN A 103 -12.57 4.36 -7.24
N VAL A 104 -11.70 4.54 -6.24
CA VAL A 104 -11.92 4.08 -4.85
C VAL A 104 -11.79 5.19 -3.81
N CYS A 105 -11.10 6.28 -4.13
CA CYS A 105 -10.93 7.48 -3.32
C CYS A 105 -11.89 8.56 -3.82
N ASN A 106 -12.68 9.14 -2.90
CA ASN A 106 -13.64 10.23 -3.17
C ASN A 106 -13.27 11.49 -2.40
#